data_AF-A0A1G0Z8U2-F1
#
_entry.id   AF-A0A1G0Z8U2-F1
#
_cell.length_a   1.000
_cell.length_b   1.000
_cell.length_c   1.000
_cell.angle_alpha   90.00
_cell.angle_beta   90.00
_cell.angle_gamma   90.00
#
_symmetry.space_group_name_H-M   'P 1'
#
loop_
_entity.id
_entity.type
_entity.pdbx_description
1 polymer ?
#
loop_
_entity_poly.entity_id
_entity_poly.type
_entity_poly.pdbx_seq_one_letter_code
_entity_poly.pdbx_strand_id
1 'polypeptide(L)'
;MSKLKLNACPDCGVEAGQPHKSGCDVERCSACGRQRFECGREGHDPLFARWTGIWPGRAEAILLGMDLNEFYASGAYKSFLIKPKS
;
A
#
# COMPACT_ATOMS: atom_id res chain seq x y z
N MET A 1 -26.10 -2.91 6.63
CA MET A 1 -24.77 -2.56 6.09
C MET A 1 -23.73 -3.36 6.85
N SER A 2 -23.09 -4.35 6.24
CA SER A 2 -22.01 -5.11 6.89
C SER A 2 -20.84 -4.15 7.15
N LYS A 3 -20.41 -4.03 8.41
CA LYS A 3 -19.21 -3.25 8.77
C LYS A 3 -18.03 -3.72 7.91
N LEU A 4 -17.31 -2.79 7.30
CA LEU A 4 -16.06 -3.09 6.60
C LEU A 4 -15.09 -3.69 7.62
N LYS A 5 -14.74 -4.97 7.47
CA LYS A 5 -13.77 -5.62 8.35
C LYS A 5 -12.37 -5.36 7.78
N LEU A 6 -11.61 -4.51 8.47
CA LEU A 6 -10.19 -4.32 8.18
C LEU A 6 -9.44 -5.55 8.69
N ASN A 7 -8.86 -6.32 7.77
CA ASN A 7 -8.14 -7.55 8.12
C ASN A 7 -6.71 -7.22 8.54
N ALA A 8 -6.06 -8.09 9.30
CA ALA A 8 -4.61 -8.02 9.50
C ALA A 8 -3.87 -8.22 8.16
N CYS A 9 -2.64 -7.71 8.07
CA CYS A 9 -1.80 -7.93 6.89
C CYS A 9 -1.61 -9.44 6.71
N PRO A 10 -1.91 -10.01 5.52
CA PRO A 10 -1.85 -11.45 5.30
C PRO A 10 -0.43 -12.01 5.35
N ASP A 11 0.58 -11.16 5.23
CA ASP A 11 1.98 -11.54 5.22
C ASP A 11 2.64 -11.31 6.60
N CYS A 12 2.73 -10.06 7.08
CA CYS A 12 3.42 -9.77 8.34
C CYS A 12 2.52 -9.74 9.59
N GLY A 13 1.20 -9.90 9.44
CA GLY A 13 0.23 -10.04 10.52
C GLY A 13 -0.09 -8.76 11.32
N VAL A 14 0.38 -7.59 10.89
CA VAL A 14 0.09 -6.33 11.59
C VAL A 14 -1.36 -5.90 11.40
N GLU A 15 -1.93 -5.25 12.40
CA GLU A 15 -3.28 -4.69 12.35
C GLU A 15 -3.35 -3.44 11.46
N ALA A 16 -4.56 -3.10 11.00
CA ALA A 16 -4.76 -1.88 10.25
C ALA A 16 -4.38 -0.63 11.07
N GLY A 17 -3.69 0.31 10.43
CA GLY A 17 -3.12 1.49 11.05
C GLY A 17 -1.68 1.33 11.52
N GLN A 18 -1.13 0.12 11.54
CA GLN A 18 0.25 -0.13 11.97
C GLN A 18 1.23 -0.21 10.78
N PRO A 19 2.48 0.28 10.94
CA PRO A 19 3.55 0.01 9.98
C PRO A 19 3.75 -1.50 9.77
N HIS A 20 4.18 -1.88 8.57
CA HIS A 20 4.54 -3.26 8.29
C HIS A 20 5.81 -3.67 9.07
N LYS A 21 5.96 -4.97 9.34
CA LYS A 21 7.24 -5.52 9.81
C LYS A 21 8.23 -5.59 8.65
N SER A 22 9.52 -5.47 8.96
CA SER A 22 10.59 -5.66 7.98
C SER A 22 10.44 -7.02 7.27
N GLY A 23 10.68 -7.05 5.96
CA GLY A 23 10.53 -8.25 5.14
C GLY A 23 9.12 -8.46 4.56
N CYS A 24 8.20 -7.51 4.73
CA CYS A 24 6.83 -7.69 4.26
C CYS A 24 6.71 -7.54 2.73
N ASP A 25 6.16 -8.57 2.08
CA ASP A 25 5.91 -8.62 0.63
C ASP A 25 4.72 -7.77 0.18
N VAL A 26 3.86 -7.37 1.11
CA VAL A 26 2.69 -6.52 0.82
C VAL A 26 3.07 -5.04 0.81
N GLU A 27 4.01 -4.63 1.67
CA GLU A 27 4.36 -3.23 1.89
C GLU A 27 4.83 -2.55 0.60
N ARG A 28 4.32 -1.35 0.34
CA ARG A 28 4.75 -0.51 -0.79
C ARG A 28 5.67 0.59 -0.28
N CYS A 29 6.81 0.74 -0.94
CA CYS A 29 7.75 1.80 -0.64
C CYS A 29 7.12 3.16 -0.96
N SER A 30 6.79 3.93 0.06
CA SER A 30 6.28 5.30 -0.07
C SER A 30 7.17 6.28 -0.83
N ALA A 31 8.43 5.94 -1.14
CA ALA A 31 9.28 6.76 -2.01
C ALA A 31 9.13 6.46 -3.51
N CYS A 32 8.65 5.27 -3.89
CA CYS A 32 8.60 4.87 -5.31
C CYS A 32 7.46 3.94 -5.73
N GLY A 33 6.60 3.53 -4.80
CA GLY A 33 5.42 2.69 -5.01
C GLY A 33 5.69 1.21 -5.29
N ARG A 34 6.94 0.79 -5.46
CA ARG A 34 7.31 -0.64 -5.62
C ARG A 34 7.26 -1.39 -4.28
N GLN A 35 7.33 -2.71 -4.33
CA GLN A 35 7.42 -3.54 -3.12
C GLN A 35 8.61 -3.07 -2.25
N ARG A 36 8.38 -2.90 -0.95
CA ARG A 36 9.40 -2.39 -0.03
C ARG A 36 10.53 -3.39 0.20
N PHE A 37 10.21 -4.69 0.26
CA PHE A 37 11.16 -5.77 0.51
C PHE A 37 12.37 -5.73 -0.45
N GLU A 38 12.12 -5.63 -1.75
CA GLU A 38 13.17 -5.54 -2.78
C GLU A 38 13.67 -4.10 -3.06
N CYS A 39 13.22 -3.10 -2.29
CA CYS A 39 13.54 -1.70 -2.57
C CYS A 39 14.67 -1.17 -1.69
N GLY A 40 15.76 -0.72 -2.31
CA GLY A 40 16.87 -0.04 -1.61
C GLY A 40 16.80 1.49 -1.56
N ARG A 41 15.65 2.12 -1.86
CA ARG A 41 15.56 3.58 -1.89
C ARG A 41 15.40 4.18 -0.49
N GLU A 42 16.09 5.28 -0.26
CA GLU A 42 15.89 6.16 0.90
C GLU A 42 14.56 6.93 0.80
N GLY A 43 14.16 7.53 1.92
CA GLY A 43 12.95 8.38 2.00
C GLY A 43 11.63 7.60 2.15
N HIS A 44 11.70 6.30 2.37
CA HIS A 44 10.54 5.52 2.78
C HIS A 44 10.02 5.99 4.15
N ASP A 45 8.77 6.39 4.19
CA ASP A 45 7.98 6.68 5.38
C ASP A 45 7.06 5.49 5.70
N PRO A 46 7.31 4.74 6.80
CA PRO A 46 6.50 3.59 7.20
C PRO A 46 5.09 3.95 7.67
N LEU A 47 4.88 5.17 8.19
CA LEU A 47 3.56 5.62 8.63
C LEU A 47 2.68 5.97 7.43
N PHE A 48 3.26 6.56 6.38
CA PHE A 48 2.55 6.77 5.12
C PHE A 48 2.17 5.43 4.47
N ALA A 49 3.09 4.46 4.48
CA ALA A 49 2.92 3.14 3.88
C ALA A 49 2.24 2.09 4.79
N ARG A 50 1.70 2.51 5.95
CA ARG A 50 1.10 1.60 6.94
C ARG A 50 0.01 0.71 6.33
N TRP A 51 -0.19 -0.46 6.92
CA TRP A 51 -1.24 -1.36 6.51
C TRP A 51 -2.61 -0.72 6.77
N THR A 52 -3.46 -0.59 5.75
CA THR A 52 -4.78 0.05 5.90
C THR A 52 -5.90 -0.94 6.23
N GLY A 53 -5.59 -2.24 6.27
CA GLY A 53 -6.61 -3.29 6.27
C GLY A 53 -7.09 -3.71 4.88
N ILE A 54 -6.59 -3.05 3.83
CA ILE A 54 -6.96 -3.25 2.43
C ILE A 54 -5.68 -3.41 1.62
N TRP A 55 -5.69 -4.33 0.65
CA TRP A 55 -4.53 -4.54 -0.24
C TRP A 55 -4.13 -3.23 -0.95
N PRO A 56 -2.83 -2.88 -1.01
CA PRO A 56 -2.41 -1.57 -1.54
C PRO A 56 -2.86 -1.37 -2.99
N GLY A 57 -3.53 -0.24 -3.26
CA GLY A 57 -4.09 0.08 -4.57
C GLY A 57 -5.53 -0.41 -4.80
N ARG A 58 -6.07 -1.29 -3.94
CA ARG A 58 -7.42 -1.85 -4.16
C ARG A 58 -8.53 -0.83 -3.91
N ALA A 59 -8.39 0.00 -2.88
CA ALA A 59 -9.39 1.04 -2.60
C ALA A 59 -9.44 2.08 -3.74
N GLU A 60 -8.27 2.46 -4.24
CA GLU A 60 -8.10 3.41 -5.32
C GLU A 60 -8.58 2.85 -6.65
N ALA A 61 -8.27 1.58 -6.97
CA ALA A 61 -8.77 0.91 -8.16
C ALA A 61 -10.31 0.91 -8.20
N ILE A 62 -10.95 0.53 -7.08
CA ILE A 62 -12.41 0.56 -6.96
C ILE A 62 -12.95 1.98 -7.18
N LEU A 63 -12.32 2.99 -6.56
CA LEU A 63 -12.74 4.39 -6.69
C LEU A 63 -12.65 4.88 -8.14
N LEU A 64 -11.63 4.46 -8.88
CA LEU A 64 -11.38 4.86 -10.25
C LEU A 64 -12.15 4.02 -11.30
N GLY A 65 -12.89 3.00 -10.86
CA GLY A 65 -13.60 2.09 -11.77
C GLY A 65 -12.65 1.17 -12.55
N MET A 66 -11.51 0.82 -11.96
CA MET A 66 -10.47 -0.05 -12.54
C MET A 66 -10.32 -1.32 -11.71
N ASP A 67 -9.76 -2.38 -12.32
CA ASP A 67 -9.20 -3.49 -11.56
C ASP A 67 -7.80 -3.17 -11.00
N LEU A 68 -7.30 -4.04 -10.12
CA LEU A 68 -6.02 -3.80 -9.45
C LEU A 68 -4.83 -3.84 -10.43
N ASN A 69 -4.87 -4.71 -11.44
CA ASN A 69 -3.82 -4.79 -12.45
C ASN A 69 -3.81 -3.53 -13.32
N GLU A 70 -4.99 -3.05 -13.72
CA GLU A 70 -5.15 -1.78 -14.46
C GLU A 70 -4.62 -0.59 -13.66
N PHE A 71 -4.88 -0.55 -12.35
CA PHE A 71 -4.36 0.48 -11.46
C PHE A 71 -2.82 0.54 -11.44
N TYR A 72 -2.14 -0.61 -11.37
CA TYR A 72 -0.69 -0.66 -11.44
C TYR A 72 -0.16 -0.39 -12.86
N ALA A 73 -0.80 -0.95 -13.89
CA ALA A 73 -0.40 -0.81 -15.30
C ALA A 73 -0.52 0.64 -15.80
N SER A 74 -1.56 1.36 -15.39
CA SER A 74 -1.75 2.78 -15.71
C SER A 74 -0.75 3.71 -15.02
N GLY A 75 -0.06 3.24 -13.98
CA GLY A 75 0.83 4.05 -13.17
C GLY A 75 0.12 4.94 -12.14
N ALA A 76 -1.20 4.79 -11.96
CA ALA A 76 -1.98 5.55 -10.98
C ALA A 76 -1.42 5.43 -9.55
N TYR A 77 -0.81 4.28 -9.22
CA TYR A 77 -0.13 4.06 -7.94
C TYR A 77 0.88 5.16 -7.56
N LYS A 78 1.46 5.87 -8.53
CA LYS A 78 2.39 6.98 -8.27
C LYS A 78 1.71 8.17 -7.58
N SER A 79 0.42 8.39 -7.82
CA SER A 79 -0.34 9.48 -7.22
C SER A 79 -0.90 9.13 -5.83
N PHE A 80 -1.09 7.85 -5.53
CA PHE A 80 -1.76 7.40 -4.30
C PHE A 80 -0.81 6.74 -3.30
N LEU A 81 0.18 5.97 -3.77
CA LEU A 81 1.05 5.15 -2.92
C LEU A 81 2.45 5.75 -2.71
N ILE A 82 2.77 6.87 -3.37
CA ILE A 82 4.02 7.61 -3.18
C ILE A 82 3.72 8.85 -2.33
N LYS A 83 4.50 9.04 -1.27
CA LYS A 83 4.43 10.22 -0.41
C LYS A 83 4.80 11.46 -1.24
N PRO A 84 3.92 12.49 -1.29
CA PRO A 84 4.25 13.75 -1.93
C PRO A 84 5.51 14.37 -1.31
N LYS A 85 6.35 14.97 -2.14
CA LYS A 85 7.46 15.80 -1.64
C LYS A 85 6.87 17.09 -1.08
N SER A 86 7.25 17.43 0.14
CA SER A 86 6.98 18.73 0.77
C SER A 86 7.73 19.85 0.06
#